data_AF-A0A432IXJ8-F1
#
_entry.id   AF-A0A432IXJ8-F1
#
_cell.length_a   1.000
_cell.length_b   1.000
_cell.length_c   1.000
_cell.angle_alpha   90.00
_cell.angle_beta   90.00
_cell.angle_gamma   90.00
#
_symmetry.space_group_name_H-M   'P 1'
#
loop_
_entity.id
_entity.type
_entity.pdbx_description
1 polymer ?
#
loop_
_entity_poly.entity_id
_entity_poly.type
_entity_poly.pdbx_seq_one_letter_code
_entity_poly.pdbx_strand_id
1 'polypeptide(L)' 'MDLDKEIIGFNLGINVGVDAGQTIMHCHIHLIPRRQGDIEDPRGGVRGVRPYKQKYIK' A
#
# COMPACT_ATOMS: atom_id res chain seq x y z
N MET A 1 -1.33 -1.48 -25.88
CA MET A 1 -0.80 -1.19 -24.53
C MET A 1 -0.61 -2.53 -23.84
N ASP A 2 0.62 -2.84 -23.45
CA ASP A 2 0.92 -4.08 -22.72
C ASP A 2 0.53 -3.89 -21.25
N LEU A 3 -0.60 -4.48 -20.87
CA LEU A 3 -1.06 -4.51 -19.48
C LEU A 3 -0.33 -5.62 -18.74
N ASP A 4 0.04 -5.35 -17.48
CA ASP A 4 0.58 -6.37 -16.58
C ASP A 4 -0.52 -7.36 -16.20
N LYS A 5 -0.40 -8.58 -16.72
CA LYS A 5 -1.39 -9.66 -16.56
C LYS A 5 -1.30 -10.38 -15.22
N GLU A 6 -0.23 -10.16 -14.45
CA GLU A 6 -0.04 -10.83 -13.17
C GLU A 6 -0.76 -10.10 -12.02
N ILE A 7 -1.22 -8.87 -12.28
CA ILE A 7 -2.03 -8.11 -11.33
C ILE A 7 -3.42 -8.73 -11.24
N ILE A 8 -3.75 -9.24 -10.06
CA ILE A 8 -5.03 -9.89 -9.76
C ILE A 8 -5.91 -9.08 -8.80
N GLY A 9 -5.40 -7.96 -8.27
CA GLY A 9 -6.13 -7.10 -7.36
C GLY A 9 -5.37 -5.82 -6.99
N PHE A 10 -5.97 -4.99 -6.16
CA PHE A 10 -5.37 -3.74 -5.68
C PHE A 10 -5.69 -3.48 -4.21
N ASN A 11 -4.71 -2.97 -3.47
CA ASN A 11 -4.94 -2.32 -2.19
C ASN A 11 -5.01 -0.80 -2.41
N LEU A 12 -6.03 -0.16 -1.84
CA LEU A 12 -6.20 1.30 -1.85
C LEU A 12 -6.01 1.84 -0.43
N GLY A 13 -5.21 2.90 -0.28
CA GLY A 13 -4.94 3.52 1.02
C GLY A 13 -4.91 5.04 0.95
N ILE A 14 -5.38 5.68 2.02
CA ILE A 14 -5.32 7.12 2.24
C ILE A 14 -4.93 7.38 3.69
N ASN A 15 -4.00 8.31 3.90
CA ASN A 15 -3.64 8.82 5.23
C ASN A 15 -4.17 10.25 5.37
N VAL A 16 -4.91 10.53 6.44
CA VAL A 16 -5.50 11.86 6.70
C VAL A 16 -4.97 12.37 8.03
N GLY A 17 -4.11 13.39 7.98
CA GLY A 17 -3.44 13.97 9.14
C GLY A 17 -2.10 13.31 9.49
N VAL A 18 -1.29 14.05 10.24
CA VAL A 18 0.09 13.66 10.60
C VAL A 18 0.11 12.37 11.42
N ASP A 19 -0.80 12.21 12.37
CA ASP A 19 -0.89 11.01 13.22
C ASP A 19 -1.31 9.75 12.45
N ALA A 20 -2.00 9.92 11.31
CA ALA A 20 -2.29 8.83 10.38
C ALA A 20 -1.09 8.50 9.47
N GLY A 21 0.04 9.19 9.60
CA GLY A 21 1.24 9.02 8.79
C GLY A 21 1.19 9.75 7.44
N GLN A 22 0.40 10.82 7.31
CA GLN A 22 0.41 11.66 6.11
C GLN A 22 1.70 12.49 6.08
N THR A 23 2.54 12.30 5.06
CA THR A 23 3.79 13.05 4.86
C THR A 23 3.66 14.17 3.84
N ILE A 24 2.81 13.98 2.82
CA ILE A 24 2.46 15.00 1.82
C ILE A 24 1.09 15.55 2.15
N MET A 25 1.04 16.83 2.53
CA MET A 25 -0.18 17.54 2.95
C MET A 25 -1.06 17.99 1.76
N HIS A 26 -1.16 17.12 0.76
CA HIS A 26 -2.13 17.19 -0.33
C HIS A 26 -2.88 15.87 -0.36
N CYS A 27 -4.18 15.89 -0.67
CA CYS A 27 -4.97 14.66 -0.79
C CYS A 27 -4.34 13.75 -1.85
N HIS A 28 -3.99 12.53 -1.47
CA HIS A 28 -3.46 11.53 -2.40
C HIS A 28 -3.92 10.13 -1.98
N ILE A 29 -4.09 9.26 -2.98
CA ILE A 29 -4.48 7.87 -2.79
C ILE A 29 -3.31 6.99 -3.21
N HIS A 30 -2.93 6.06 -2.36
CA HIS A 30 -2.02 4.98 -2.73
C HIS A 30 -2.82 3.90 -3.46
N LEU A 31 -2.44 3.62 -4.70
CA LEU A 31 -2.92 2.48 -5.46
C LEU A 31 -1.79 1.46 -5.56
N ILE A 32 -2.00 0.27 -4.97
CA ILE A 32 -0.94 -0.74 -4.84
C ILE A 32 -1.41 -2.03 -5.53
N PRO A 33 -0.82 -2.40 -6.68
CA PRO A 33 -1.18 -3.62 -7.38
C PRO A 33 -0.77 -4.85 -6.57
N ARG A 34 -1.62 -5.89 -6.62
CA ARG A 34 -1.43 -7.15 -5.92
C ARG A 34 -1.31 -8.31 -6.90
N ARG A 35 -0.38 -9.22 -6.61
CA ARG A 35 -0.14 -10.47 -7.37
C ARG A 35 -0.35 -11.68 -6.46
N GLN A 36 -0.54 -12.85 -7.04
CA GLN A 36 -0.66 -14.07 -6.27
C GLN A 36 0.65 -14.35 -5.51
N GLY A 37 0.58 -14.51 -4.18
CA GLY A 37 1.74 -14.83 -3.34
C GLY A 37 2.72 -13.67 -3.08
N ASP A 38 2.37 -12.42 -3.43
CA ASP A 38 3.23 -11.25 -3.19
C ASP A 38 3.38 -10.87 -1.70
N ILE A 39 2.50 -11.39 -0.85
CA ILE A 39 2.50 -11.24 0.61
C ILE A 39 2.11 -12.59 1.23
N GLU A 40 2.91 -13.04 2.20
CA GLU A 40 2.73 -14.32 2.91
C GLU A 40 1.41 -14.39 3.69
N ASP A 41 1.07 -13.32 4.43
CA ASP A 41 -0.23 -13.16 5.09
C ASP A 41 -0.92 -11.86 4.63
N PRO A 42 -1.92 -11.92 3.73
CA PRO A 42 -2.57 -10.74 3.20
C PRO A 42 -3.55 -10.07 4.18
N ARG A 43 -3.81 -10.66 5.36
CA ARG A 43 -4.71 -10.09 6.36
C ARG A 43 -4.09 -8.83 6.98
N GLY A 44 -4.90 -7.81 7.25
CA GLY A 44 -4.43 -6.51 7.77
C GLY A 44 -4.45 -5.35 6.76
N GLY A 45 -4.88 -5.61 5.51
CA GLY A 45 -5.14 -4.57 4.50
C GLY A 45 -3.88 -3.82 4.07
N VAL A 46 -3.99 -2.50 3.87
CA VAL A 46 -2.87 -1.64 3.45
C VAL A 46 -1.66 -1.73 4.41
N ARG A 47 -1.89 -2.00 5.70
CA ARG A 47 -0.83 -2.11 6.70
C ARG A 47 0.05 -3.35 6.50
N GLY A 48 -0.46 -4.38 5.82
CA GLY A 48 0.30 -5.59 5.48
C GLY A 48 1.20 -5.43 4.24
N VAL A 49 1.07 -4.34 3.47
CA VAL A 49 1.73 -4.19 2.16
C VAL A 49 3.24 -4.00 2.26
N ARG A 50 3.75 -3.51 3.40
CA ARG A 50 5.19 -3.37 3.65
C ARG A 50 5.55 -3.69 5.11
N PRO A 51 5.56 -4.98 5.51
CA PRO A 51 5.83 -5.37 6.88
C PRO A 51 7.19 -4.87 7.40
N TYR A 52 8.22 -4.91 6.54
CA TYR A 52 9.61 -4.60 6.90
C TYR A 52 10.00 -3.12 6.71
N LYS A 53 9.14 -2.28 6.11
CA LYS A 53 9.37 -0.83 5.93
C LYS A 53 8.37 0.04 6.70
N GLN A 54 7.57 -0.54 7.60
CA GLN A 54 6.59 0.21 8.39
C GLN A 54 7.25 1.23 9.35
N LYS A 55 8.51 1.02 9.74
CA LYS A 55 9.30 1.99 10.50
C LYS A 55 10.02 2.93 9.54
N TYR A 56 9.42 4.07 9.25
CA TYR A 56 10.18 5.20 8.69
C TYR A 56 11.15 5.66 9.79
N ILE A 57 12.45 5.44 9.60
CA ILE A 57 13.47 6.04 10.47
C ILE A 57 13.37 7.54 10.24
N LYS A 58 13.15 8.28 11.32
CA LYS A 58 13.04 9.74 11.31
C LYS A 58 14.40 10.37 11.03
#